data_AF-A0A935XW30-F1
#
_entry.id   AF-A0A935XW30-F1
#
_cell.length_a   1.000
_cell.length_b   1.000
_cell.length_c   1.000
_cell.angle_alpha   90.00
_cell.angle_beta   90.00
_cell.angle_gamma   90.00
#
_symmetry.space_group_name_H-M   'P 1'
#
loop_
_entity.id
_entity.type
_entity.pdbx_description
1 polymer ?
#
loop_
_entity_poly.entity_id
_entity_poly.type
_entity_poly.pdbx_seq_one_letter_code
_entity_poly.pdbx_strand_id
1 'polypeptide(L)'
;MAGSGGPPDQKDPVDAARGFLSRWSRRKLERKGEEGTSAAAVAPAASVEPAAQGGIASPAAPSPAETAPELPPIESLTSTSDFSAFMHPAVAPALRRAALKKLFADPHFNVMDGLDTYVDDYSIEDPIPEELMKKLYQARQHVFSSEQNAALDADDEAARTAAAAAGDAQAEASTSADAAANAANEVNQEQGKA
;
A
#
# COMPACT_ATOMS: atom_id res chain seq x y z
N MET A 1 20.09 -21.52 68.27
CA MET A 1 20.58 -21.20 66.91
C MET A 1 19.38 -20.85 66.05
N ALA A 2 19.07 -19.57 65.87
CA ALA A 2 18.03 -19.11 64.95
C ALA A 2 18.73 -18.49 63.73
N GLY A 3 18.61 -19.14 62.57
CA GLY A 3 19.18 -18.69 61.32
C GLY A 3 18.32 -17.60 60.68
N SER A 4 18.94 -16.42 60.50
CA SER A 4 18.42 -15.32 59.71
C SER A 4 18.52 -15.66 58.21
N GLY A 5 17.40 -16.03 57.58
CA GLY A 5 17.26 -16.06 56.12
C GLY A 5 16.43 -14.87 55.66
N GLY A 6 17.09 -13.74 55.39
CA GLY A 6 16.44 -12.59 54.72
C GLY A 6 16.15 -12.91 53.25
N PRO A 7 15.02 -12.45 52.68
CA PRO A 7 14.66 -12.73 51.29
C PRO A 7 15.65 -12.07 50.31
N PRO A 8 15.90 -12.68 49.13
CA PRO A 8 16.85 -12.16 48.15
C PRO A 8 16.35 -10.84 47.54
N ASP A 9 17.26 -9.87 47.51
CA ASP A 9 17.15 -8.52 46.95
C ASP A 9 16.61 -8.55 45.50
N GLN A 10 15.30 -8.36 45.37
CA GLN A 10 14.57 -8.40 44.11
C GLN A 10 14.56 -6.97 43.55
N LYS A 11 15.57 -6.64 42.74
CA LYS A 11 15.71 -5.32 42.10
C LYS A 11 14.44 -4.96 41.33
N ASP A 12 13.80 -3.87 41.74
CA ASP A 12 12.54 -3.42 41.17
C ASP A 12 12.66 -3.21 39.64
N PRO A 13 11.66 -3.65 38.84
CA PRO A 13 11.71 -3.60 37.37
C PRO A 13 11.82 -2.17 36.82
N VAL A 14 11.38 -1.17 37.59
CA VAL A 14 11.49 0.25 37.24
C VAL A 14 12.94 0.75 37.28
N ASP A 15 13.78 0.22 38.15
CA ASP A 15 15.20 0.59 38.21
C ASP A 15 16.00 -0.07 37.09
N ALA A 16 15.60 -1.29 36.68
CA ALA A 16 16.13 -1.94 35.48
C ALA A 16 15.80 -1.13 34.20
N ALA A 17 14.58 -0.60 34.10
CA ALA A 17 14.14 0.26 32.99
C ALA A 17 14.88 1.61 32.96
N ARG A 18 15.09 2.25 34.13
CA ARG A 18 15.91 3.47 34.25
C ARG A 18 17.35 3.24 33.81
N GLY A 19 17.92 2.07 34.11
CA GLY A 19 19.24 1.67 33.63
C GLY A 19 19.30 1.46 32.11
N PHE A 20 18.25 0.86 31.52
CA PHE A 20 18.16 0.65 30.07
C PHE A 20 18.08 1.97 29.30
N LEU A 21 17.20 2.90 29.71
CA LEU A 21 17.05 4.22 29.08
C LEU A 21 18.34 5.05 29.17
N SER A 22 19.05 4.98 30.29
CA SER A 22 20.33 5.67 30.48
C SER A 22 21.42 5.16 29.55
N ARG A 23 21.51 3.83 29.35
CA ARG A 23 22.44 3.20 28.39
C ARG A 23 22.09 3.54 26.95
N TRP A 24 20.80 3.56 26.62
CA TRP A 24 20.33 3.90 25.28
C TRP A 24 20.57 5.37 24.94
N SER A 25 20.35 6.29 25.88
CA SER A 25 20.64 7.72 25.73
C SER A 25 22.13 7.96 25.45
N ARG A 26 23.03 7.33 26.22
CA ARG A 26 24.48 7.45 26.03
C ARG A 26 24.91 6.95 24.64
N ARG A 27 24.43 5.77 24.23
CA ARG A 27 24.71 5.21 22.90
C ARG A 27 24.20 6.09 21.76
N LYS A 28 23.06 6.77 21.94
CA LYS A 28 22.49 7.68 20.95
C LYS A 28 23.28 8.99 20.86
N LEU A 29 23.81 9.49 21.98
CA LEU A 29 24.72 10.63 21.99
C LEU A 29 26.10 10.30 21.41
N GLU A 30 26.64 9.12 21.70
CA GLU A 30 27.94 8.66 21.16
C GLU A 30 27.90 8.56 19.63
N ARG A 31 26.85 7.98 19.04
CA ARG A 31 26.66 8.01 17.57
C ARG A 31 26.59 9.43 17.00
N LYS A 32 25.93 10.35 17.70
CA LYS A 32 25.81 11.75 17.25
C LYS A 32 27.12 12.53 17.41
N GLY A 33 27.98 12.13 18.35
CA GLY A 33 29.33 12.68 18.53
C GLY A 33 30.33 12.15 17.50
N GLU A 34 30.20 10.88 17.10
CA GLU A 34 31.03 10.26 16.06
C GLU A 34 30.71 10.75 14.64
N GLU A 35 29.47 11.17 14.38
CA GLU A 35 29.06 11.82 13.11
C GLU A 35 29.56 13.28 12.97
N GLY A 36 30.22 13.84 13.99
CA GLY A 36 30.75 15.21 14.00
C GLY A 36 32.10 15.42 13.30
N THR A 37 32.77 14.37 12.80
CA THR A 37 34.04 14.50 12.05
C THR A 37 33.99 13.98 10.62
N SER A 38 32.80 13.86 10.04
CA SER A 38 32.65 13.71 8.59
C SER A 38 31.40 14.47 8.11
N ALA A 39 31.46 15.79 8.25
CA ALA A 39 30.61 16.69 7.49
C ALA A 39 31.50 17.60 6.64
N ALA A 40 31.72 17.20 5.40
CA ALA A 40 32.14 18.12 4.35
C ALA A 40 31.26 17.91 3.11
N ALA A 41 30.30 18.83 2.96
CA ALA A 41 29.52 19.19 1.77
C ALA A 41 28.53 18.11 1.24
N VAL A 42 27.27 18.40 0.92
CA VAL A 42 26.77 19.48 0.06
C VAL A 42 25.29 19.79 0.39
N ALA A 43 24.94 21.07 0.37
CA ALA A 43 23.57 21.60 0.53
C ALA A 43 22.78 21.60 -0.82
N PRO A 44 21.46 21.83 -0.83
CA PRO A 44 20.52 21.31 -1.83
C PRO A 44 20.33 22.23 -3.05
N ALA A 45 20.10 21.65 -4.23
CA ALA A 45 19.58 22.37 -5.40
C ALA A 45 18.84 21.42 -6.36
N ALA A 46 17.84 21.98 -7.02
CA ALA A 46 16.75 21.33 -7.74
C ALA A 46 17.09 20.61 -9.06
N SER A 47 16.18 19.68 -9.41
CA SER A 47 15.64 19.36 -10.76
C SER A 47 16.60 19.07 -11.92
N VAL A 48 16.67 17.80 -12.36
CA VAL A 48 16.37 17.36 -13.75
C VAL A 48 16.31 15.81 -13.82
N GLU A 49 15.24 15.29 -14.43
CA GLU A 49 15.15 13.94 -15.02
C GLU A 49 15.87 13.93 -16.40
N PRO A 50 15.94 12.80 -17.15
CA PRO A 50 16.70 11.57 -16.95
C PRO A 50 17.91 11.48 -17.91
N ALA A 51 19.00 10.80 -17.52
CA ALA A 51 19.97 10.31 -18.51
C ALA A 51 20.75 9.11 -17.98
N ALA A 52 20.67 8.03 -18.76
CA ALA A 52 21.54 6.87 -18.68
C ALA A 52 23.02 7.27 -18.75
N GLN A 53 23.82 6.66 -17.87
CA GLN A 53 25.24 6.26 -18.01
C GLN A 53 25.69 5.79 -16.62
N GLY A 54 26.01 4.52 -16.40
CA GLY A 54 27.25 3.94 -16.92
C GLY A 54 28.36 4.04 -15.86
N GLY A 55 28.15 3.42 -14.69
CA GLY A 55 29.14 3.33 -13.62
C GLY A 55 29.62 1.89 -13.47
N ILE A 56 30.54 1.48 -14.34
CA ILE A 56 31.22 0.19 -14.26
C ILE A 56 32.23 0.30 -13.11
N ALA A 57 31.85 -0.20 -11.92
CA ALA A 57 32.85 -0.51 -10.90
C ALA A 57 33.63 -1.74 -11.38
N SER A 58 34.91 -1.53 -11.68
CA SER A 58 35.86 -2.57 -12.10
C SER A 58 35.86 -3.75 -11.11
N PRO A 59 35.87 -5.00 -11.61
CA PRO A 59 35.64 -6.17 -10.79
C PRO A 59 36.86 -6.49 -9.93
N ALA A 60 36.64 -6.69 -8.63
CA ALA A 60 37.59 -7.42 -7.80
C ALA A 60 37.75 -8.84 -8.40
N ALA A 61 39.00 -9.24 -8.61
CA ALA A 61 39.38 -10.50 -9.24
C ALA A 61 38.70 -11.72 -8.58
N PRO A 62 38.38 -12.77 -9.37
CA PRO A 62 37.57 -13.89 -8.94
C PRO A 62 38.33 -14.73 -7.89
N SER A 63 37.68 -14.95 -6.75
CA SER A 63 38.04 -16.05 -5.86
C SER A 63 37.83 -17.38 -6.61
N PRO A 64 38.70 -18.39 -6.42
CA PRO A 64 38.68 -19.60 -7.22
C PRO A 64 37.41 -20.42 -6.97
N ALA A 65 36.65 -20.66 -8.04
CA ALA A 65 35.75 -21.81 -8.19
C ALA A 65 34.89 -22.17 -6.96
N GLU A 66 34.00 -21.27 -6.55
CA GLU A 66 32.74 -21.76 -5.96
C GLU A 66 31.96 -22.43 -7.08
N THR A 67 31.86 -23.75 -6.99
CA THR A 67 31.06 -24.62 -7.86
C THR A 67 29.75 -23.92 -8.20
N ALA A 68 29.47 -23.73 -9.49
CA ALA A 68 28.18 -23.20 -9.92
C ALA A 68 27.09 -24.06 -9.26
N PRO A 69 26.16 -23.44 -8.50
CA PRO A 69 25.12 -24.21 -7.84
C PRO A 69 24.37 -25.05 -8.89
N GLU A 70 24.01 -26.27 -8.54
CA GLU A 70 23.20 -27.11 -9.42
C GLU A 70 21.80 -26.50 -9.48
N LEU A 71 21.47 -25.88 -10.62
CA LEU A 71 20.24 -25.11 -10.76
C LEU A 71 19.13 -26.02 -11.30
N PRO A 72 17.99 -26.14 -10.61
CA PRO A 72 16.85 -26.85 -11.14
C PRO A 72 16.30 -26.16 -12.40
N PRO A 73 15.58 -26.89 -13.28
CA PRO A 73 14.92 -26.29 -14.43
C PRO A 73 13.90 -25.22 -14.01
N ILE A 74 13.91 -24.05 -14.66
CA ILE A 74 12.99 -22.94 -14.33
C ILE A 74 11.52 -23.36 -14.38
N GLU A 75 11.16 -24.27 -15.29
CA GLU A 75 9.80 -24.79 -15.45
C GLU A 75 9.32 -25.62 -14.24
N SER A 76 10.25 -26.18 -13.47
CA SER A 76 9.93 -26.95 -12.25
C SER A 76 9.76 -26.07 -11.01
N LEU A 77 10.09 -24.77 -11.10
CA LEU A 77 10.00 -23.85 -9.98
C LEU A 77 8.54 -23.45 -9.70
N THR A 78 8.17 -23.58 -8.43
CA THR A 78 6.92 -23.11 -7.83
C THR A 78 7.19 -21.91 -6.92
N SER A 79 6.14 -21.20 -6.48
CA SER A 79 6.26 -20.09 -5.52
C SER A 79 6.84 -20.50 -4.15
N THR A 80 6.80 -21.79 -3.82
CA THR A 80 7.39 -22.35 -2.59
C THR A 80 8.81 -22.92 -2.77
N SER A 81 9.33 -22.89 -3.99
CA SER A 81 10.69 -23.37 -4.29
C SER A 81 11.76 -22.41 -3.75
N ASP A 82 12.96 -22.92 -3.50
CA ASP A 82 14.09 -22.07 -3.13
C ASP A 82 14.70 -21.39 -4.36
N PHE A 83 14.68 -20.05 -4.37
CA PHE A 83 15.26 -19.22 -5.43
C PHE A 83 16.67 -18.70 -5.08
N SER A 84 17.19 -18.99 -3.88
CA SER A 84 18.48 -18.49 -3.39
C SER A 84 19.64 -18.87 -4.32
N ALA A 85 19.62 -20.09 -4.87
CA ALA A 85 20.60 -20.60 -5.81
C ALA A 85 20.71 -19.75 -7.10
N PHE A 86 19.59 -19.20 -7.60
CA PHE A 86 19.56 -18.35 -8.81
C PHE A 86 20.09 -16.92 -8.57
N MET A 87 20.18 -16.50 -7.30
CA MET A 87 20.71 -15.18 -6.92
C MET A 87 22.24 -15.15 -6.81
N HIS A 88 22.90 -16.31 -6.90
CA HIS A 88 24.35 -16.40 -6.80
C HIS A 88 25.04 -15.58 -7.92
N PRO A 89 26.15 -14.86 -7.63
CA PRO A 89 26.84 -14.00 -8.60
C PRO A 89 27.30 -14.73 -9.87
N ALA A 90 27.60 -16.02 -9.77
CA ALA A 90 28.02 -16.86 -10.89
C ALA A 90 26.87 -17.25 -11.86
N VAL A 91 25.62 -16.96 -11.52
CA VAL A 91 24.45 -17.28 -12.36
C VAL A 91 24.27 -16.21 -13.44
N ALA A 92 24.06 -16.65 -14.68
CA ALA A 92 23.80 -15.75 -15.80
C ALA A 92 22.59 -14.83 -15.51
N PRO A 93 22.69 -13.52 -15.78
CA PRO A 93 21.64 -12.56 -15.44
C PRO A 93 20.30 -12.86 -16.13
N ALA A 94 20.33 -13.45 -17.32
CA ALA A 94 19.12 -13.90 -18.02
C ALA A 94 18.37 -14.99 -17.25
N LEU A 95 19.10 -15.95 -16.68
CA LEU A 95 18.51 -17.05 -15.92
C LEU A 95 17.91 -16.56 -14.61
N ARG A 96 18.59 -15.64 -13.91
CA ARG A 96 18.07 -14.98 -12.71
C ARG A 96 16.75 -14.24 -13.00
N ARG A 97 16.69 -13.48 -14.11
CA ARG A 97 15.46 -12.79 -14.53
C ARG A 97 14.34 -13.77 -14.86
N ALA A 98 14.63 -14.88 -15.53
CA ALA A 98 13.64 -15.88 -15.87
C ALA A 98 13.07 -16.57 -14.61
N ALA A 99 13.92 -16.90 -13.63
CA ALA A 99 13.47 -17.45 -12.35
C ALA A 99 12.58 -16.46 -11.57
N LEU A 100 12.98 -15.19 -11.47
CA LEU A 100 12.15 -14.15 -10.83
C LEU A 100 10.83 -13.94 -11.57
N LYS A 101 10.85 -13.94 -12.90
CA LYS A 101 9.62 -13.86 -13.71
C LYS A 101 8.67 -15.02 -13.41
N LYS A 102 9.20 -16.22 -13.16
CA LYS A 102 8.40 -17.39 -12.75
C LYS A 102 7.82 -17.23 -11.34
N LEU A 103 8.59 -16.68 -10.40
CA LEU A 103 8.14 -16.42 -9.02
C LEU A 103 6.98 -15.41 -8.98
N PHE A 104 7.16 -14.27 -9.64
CA PHE A 104 6.16 -13.19 -9.67
C PHE A 104 5.00 -13.43 -10.64
N ALA A 105 5.01 -14.54 -11.39
CA ALA A 105 3.87 -14.95 -12.21
C ALA A 105 2.76 -15.64 -11.39
N ASP A 106 3.02 -15.99 -10.13
CA ASP A 106 2.01 -16.60 -9.25
C ASP A 106 0.88 -15.59 -8.94
N PRO A 107 -0.41 -15.94 -9.16
CA PRO A 107 -1.54 -15.05 -8.88
C PRO A 107 -1.60 -14.54 -7.44
N HIS A 108 -0.99 -15.25 -6.50
CA HIS A 108 -0.92 -14.83 -5.10
C HIS A 108 -0.27 -13.45 -4.93
N PHE A 109 0.72 -13.11 -5.75
CA PHE A 109 1.39 -11.81 -5.69
C PHE A 109 0.63 -10.69 -6.40
N ASN A 110 -0.45 -11.00 -7.13
CA ASN A 110 -1.26 -10.02 -7.84
C ASN A 110 -2.46 -9.54 -7.00
N VAL A 111 -2.67 -10.12 -5.82
CA VAL A 111 -3.73 -9.70 -4.91
C VAL A 111 -3.23 -8.49 -4.13
N MET A 112 -3.96 -7.38 -4.20
CA MET A 112 -3.68 -6.20 -3.39
C MET A 112 -3.85 -6.54 -1.90
N ASP A 113 -2.92 -6.08 -1.07
CA ASP A 113 -2.87 -6.39 0.36
C ASP A 113 -3.95 -5.68 1.20
N GLY A 114 -4.58 -4.64 0.63
CA GLY A 114 -5.62 -3.83 1.27
C GLY A 114 -5.10 -2.98 2.43
N LEU A 115 -3.79 -2.77 2.56
CA LEU A 115 -3.20 -2.03 3.70
C LEU A 115 -3.05 -0.52 3.42
N ASP A 116 -3.14 -0.11 2.15
CA ASP A 116 -3.17 1.32 1.81
C ASP A 116 -4.49 1.95 2.24
N THR A 117 -4.42 3.12 2.85
CA THR A 117 -5.57 3.84 3.42
C THR A 117 -6.58 4.27 2.35
N TYR A 118 -6.14 4.41 1.09
CA TYR A 118 -6.98 4.89 -0.01
C TYR A 118 -7.13 3.84 -1.12
N VAL A 119 -7.10 2.56 -0.75
CA VAL A 119 -7.24 1.44 -1.67
C VAL A 119 -8.67 1.24 -2.17
N ASP A 120 -9.65 1.64 -1.35
CA ASP A 120 -11.06 1.40 -1.61
C ASP A 120 -11.62 2.39 -2.66
N ASP A 121 -12.57 1.90 -3.46
CA ASP A 121 -13.30 2.73 -4.40
C ASP A 121 -14.44 3.47 -3.67
N TYR A 122 -14.16 4.70 -3.24
CA TYR A 122 -15.14 5.56 -2.58
C TYR A 122 -16.26 6.08 -3.49
N SER A 123 -16.25 5.75 -4.80
CA SER A 123 -17.42 6.00 -5.66
C SER A 123 -18.52 4.95 -5.44
N ILE A 124 -18.19 3.82 -4.82
CA ILE A 124 -19.15 2.77 -4.47
C ILE A 124 -19.65 3.04 -3.05
N GLU A 125 -20.94 3.34 -2.95
CA GLU A 125 -21.62 3.50 -1.66
C GLU A 125 -21.85 2.13 -1.01
N ASP A 126 -21.63 2.01 0.30
CA ASP A 126 -22.01 0.84 1.09
C ASP A 126 -23.46 1.00 1.59
N PRO A 127 -24.45 0.31 0.98
CA PRO A 127 -25.86 0.58 1.26
C PRO A 127 -26.26 0.06 2.66
N ILE A 128 -27.06 0.87 3.35
CA ILE A 128 -27.62 0.48 4.65
C ILE A 128 -28.51 -0.77 4.48
N PRO A 129 -28.28 -1.86 5.24
CA PRO A 129 -29.10 -3.06 5.13
C PRO A 129 -30.58 -2.78 5.45
N GLU A 130 -31.50 -3.38 4.68
CA GLU A 130 -32.95 -3.15 4.85
C GLU A 130 -33.46 -3.42 6.27
N GLU A 131 -32.92 -4.45 6.93
CA GLU A 131 -33.29 -4.79 8.30
C GLU A 131 -32.87 -3.71 9.31
N LEU A 132 -31.74 -3.04 9.06
CA LEU A 132 -31.32 -1.89 9.86
C LEU A 132 -32.20 -0.68 9.54
N MET A 133 -32.52 -0.45 8.26
CA MET A 133 -33.43 0.60 7.82
C MET A 133 -34.80 0.50 8.52
N LYS A 134 -35.39 -0.69 8.56
CA LYS A 134 -36.67 -0.96 9.25
C LYS A 134 -36.58 -0.68 10.75
N LYS A 135 -35.47 -1.07 11.40
CA LYS A 135 -35.25 -0.79 12.83
C LYS A 135 -35.11 0.70 13.10
N LEU A 136 -34.39 1.44 12.25
CA LEU A 136 -34.26 2.89 12.35
C LEU A 136 -35.62 3.57 12.16
N TYR A 137 -36.42 3.12 11.20
CA TYR A 137 -37.77 3.62 10.99
C TYR A 137 -38.67 3.35 12.20
N GLN A 138 -38.66 2.13 12.75
CA GLN A 138 -39.40 1.80 13.97
C GLN A 138 -38.95 2.65 15.16
N ALA A 139 -37.64 2.79 15.39
CA ALA A 139 -37.09 3.61 16.46
C ALA A 139 -37.50 5.08 16.31
N ARG A 140 -37.47 5.62 15.09
CA ARG A 140 -37.94 6.98 14.76
C ARG A 140 -39.39 7.20 15.16
N GLN A 141 -40.29 6.22 14.89
CA GLN A 141 -41.69 6.33 15.29
C GLN A 141 -41.89 6.36 16.82
N HIS A 142 -40.96 5.81 17.59
CA HIS A 142 -41.02 5.79 19.05
C HIS A 142 -40.30 6.98 19.72
N VAL A 143 -39.27 7.55 19.09
CA VAL A 143 -38.46 8.65 19.64
C VAL A 143 -39.07 10.02 19.34
N PHE A 144 -39.70 10.19 18.18
CA PHE A 144 -40.21 11.47 17.71
C PHE A 144 -41.74 11.56 17.77
N SER A 145 -42.26 12.78 17.90
CA SER A 145 -43.71 13.01 17.82
C SER A 145 -44.24 12.79 16.40
N SER A 146 -45.56 12.65 16.26
CA SER A 146 -46.19 12.51 14.95
C SER A 146 -45.95 13.72 14.04
N GLU A 147 -45.93 14.94 14.60
CA GLU A 147 -45.65 16.18 13.85
C GLU A 147 -44.20 16.21 13.36
N GLN A 148 -43.25 15.78 14.21
CA GLN A 148 -41.84 15.68 13.81
C GLN A 148 -41.61 14.61 12.74
N ASN A 149 -42.29 13.46 12.85
CA ASN A 149 -42.19 12.42 11.83
C ASN A 149 -42.78 12.87 10.49
N ALA A 150 -43.93 13.56 10.49
CA ALA A 150 -44.53 14.09 9.27
C ALA A 150 -43.63 15.13 8.57
N ALA A 151 -42.92 15.98 9.34
CA ALA A 151 -41.97 16.93 8.78
C ALA A 151 -40.77 16.22 8.12
N LEU A 152 -40.19 15.23 8.79
CA LEU A 152 -39.08 14.43 8.27
C LEU A 152 -39.45 13.62 7.02
N ASP A 153 -40.70 13.14 6.90
CA ASP A 153 -41.18 12.45 5.68
C ASP A 153 -41.35 13.43 4.51
N ALA A 154 -41.81 14.66 4.77
CA ALA A 154 -41.88 15.69 3.75
C ALA A 154 -40.49 16.10 3.23
N ASP A 155 -39.49 16.14 4.12
CA ASP A 155 -38.09 16.39 3.75
C ASP A 155 -37.51 15.22 2.92
N ASP A 156 -37.83 13.96 3.27
CA ASP A 156 -37.39 12.78 2.50
C ASP A 156 -37.98 12.77 1.08
N GLU A 157 -39.28 13.09 0.94
CA GLU A 157 -39.94 13.21 -0.37
C GLU A 157 -39.35 14.36 -1.21
N ALA A 158 -39.04 15.49 -0.58
CA ALA A 158 -38.35 16.59 -1.25
C ALA A 158 -36.92 16.21 -1.69
N ALA A 159 -36.19 15.45 -0.86
CA ALA A 159 -34.86 14.96 -1.19
C ALA A 159 -34.88 13.92 -2.32
N ARG A 160 -35.85 13.00 -2.33
CA ARG A 160 -36.03 12.00 -3.40
C ARG A 160 -36.38 12.64 -4.74
N THR A 161 -37.26 13.64 -4.72
CA THR A 161 -37.62 14.38 -5.95
C THR A 161 -36.43 15.18 -6.49
N ALA A 162 -35.61 15.78 -5.62
CA ALA A 162 -34.37 16.44 -6.02
C ALA A 162 -33.32 15.45 -6.57
N ALA A 163 -33.15 14.29 -5.92
CA ALA A 163 -32.24 13.25 -6.38
C ALA A 163 -32.65 12.65 -7.73
N ALA A 164 -33.95 12.43 -7.94
CA ALA A 164 -34.49 11.97 -9.23
C ALA A 164 -34.23 12.99 -10.35
N ALA A 165 -34.40 14.28 -10.08
CA ALA A 165 -34.10 15.34 -11.05
C ALA A 165 -32.59 15.46 -11.36
N ALA A 166 -31.72 15.23 -10.37
CA ALA A 166 -30.28 15.21 -10.56
C ALA A 166 -29.80 13.98 -11.36
N GLY A 167 -30.39 12.81 -11.12
CA GLY A 167 -30.12 11.59 -11.89
C GLY A 167 -30.53 11.70 -13.36
N ASP A 168 -31.65 12.36 -13.65
CA ASP A 168 -32.13 12.62 -15.01
C ASP A 168 -31.16 13.58 -15.76
N ALA A 169 -30.70 14.64 -15.08
CA ALA A 169 -29.70 15.57 -15.63
C ALA A 169 -28.32 14.90 -15.87
N GLN A 170 -27.92 13.94 -15.03
CA GLN A 170 -26.66 13.22 -15.18
C GLN A 170 -26.74 12.17 -16.31
N ALA A 171 -27.90 11.56 -16.54
CA ALA A 171 -28.15 10.68 -17.68
C ALA A 171 -28.19 11.45 -19.02
N GLU A 172 -28.78 12.64 -19.06
CA GLU A 172 -28.75 13.55 -20.21
C GLU A 172 -27.33 14.04 -20.52
N ALA A 173 -26.51 14.32 -19.50
CA ALA A 173 -25.10 14.70 -19.70
C ALA A 173 -24.26 13.55 -20.28
N SER A 174 -24.43 12.33 -19.77
CA SER A 174 -23.73 11.14 -20.29
C SER A 174 -24.14 10.79 -21.72
N THR A 175 -25.42 10.93 -22.09
CA THR A 175 -25.88 10.69 -23.48
C THR A 175 -25.40 11.77 -24.45
N SER A 176 -25.28 13.03 -24.01
CA SER A 176 -24.71 14.12 -24.82
C SER A 176 -23.21 13.95 -25.07
N ALA A 177 -22.47 13.42 -24.10
CA ALA A 177 -21.03 13.16 -24.22
C ALA A 177 -20.75 11.97 -25.15
N ASP A 178 -21.58 10.91 -25.09
CA ASP A 178 -21.48 9.74 -25.97
C ASP A 178 -21.84 10.09 -27.43
N ALA A 179 -22.88 10.92 -27.63
CA ALA A 179 -23.25 11.43 -28.96
C ALA A 179 -22.16 12.32 -29.58
N ALA A 180 -21.49 13.16 -28.78
CA ALA A 180 -20.38 13.99 -29.23
C ALA A 180 -19.12 13.16 -29.57
N ALA A 181 -18.85 12.10 -28.80
CA ALA A 181 -17.73 11.19 -29.06
C ALA A 181 -17.93 10.35 -30.33
N ASN A 182 -19.16 9.90 -30.60
CA ASN A 182 -19.49 9.12 -31.79
C ASN A 182 -19.44 9.98 -33.07
N ALA A 183 -19.94 11.22 -33.01
CA ALA A 183 -19.87 12.17 -34.14
C ALA A 183 -18.42 12.56 -34.51
N ALA A 184 -17.51 12.64 -33.53
CA ALA A 184 -16.10 12.90 -33.78
C ALA A 184 -15.36 11.71 -34.40
N ASN A 185 -15.83 10.48 -34.18
CA ASN A 185 -15.23 9.25 -34.71
C ASN A 185 -15.65 8.97 -36.17
N GLU A 186 -16.86 9.37 -36.58
CA GLU A 186 -17.30 9.28 -37.98
C GLU A 186 -16.57 10.25 -38.92
N VAL A 187 -16.31 11.49 -38.48
CA VAL A 187 -15.64 12.51 -39.30
C VAL A 187 -14.17 12.17 -39.61
N ASN A 188 -13.53 11.34 -38.78
CA ASN A 188 -12.11 10.97 -38.96
C ASN A 188 -11.91 9.74 -39.87
N GLN A 189 -12.96 8.95 -40.14
CA GLN A 189 -12.87 7.79 -41.05
C GLN A 189 -13.03 8.17 -42.53
N GLU A 190 -13.59 9.34 -42.84
CA GLU A 190 -13.82 9.77 -44.23
C GLU A 190 -12.64 10.58 -44.82
N GLN A 191 -11.70 11.05 -44.00
CA GLN A 191 -10.52 11.81 -44.45
C GLN A 191 -9.25 10.97 -44.64
N GLY A 192 -9.28 9.68 -44.30
CA GLY A 192 -8.13 8.76 -44.42
C GLY A 192 -8.06 7.95 -45.72
N LYS A 193 -8.98 8.17 -46.66
CA LYS A 193 -9.04 7.42 -47.92
C LYS A 193 -8.91 8.36 -49.13
N ALA A 194 -7.72 8.90 -49.35
CA ALA A 194 -7.31 9.54 -50.59
C ALA A 194 -5.88 9.14 -50.93
#